data_AF-A0A4R3XTA4-F1
#
_entry.id   AF-A0A4R3XTA4-F1
#
_cell.length_a   1.000
_cell.length_b   1.000
_cell.length_c   1.000
_cell.angle_alpha   90.00
_cell.angle_beta   90.00
_cell.angle_gamma   90.00
#
_symmetry.space_group_name_H-M   'P 1'
#
loop_
_entity.id
_entity.type
_entity.pdbx_description
1 polymer ?
#
loop_
_entity_poly.entity_id
_entity_poly.type
_entity_poly.pdbx_seq_one_letter_code
_entity_poly.pdbx_strand_id
1 'polypeptide(L)'
;MLTPSPQYGLRQVLIHVTIGDYFPPSTDSAPEISLLRAANRSMLRKKNGTTDVFLFVLVGHYDTDMAREVISGYGFTNFSVITMESDQLDEQLSISYGGNVSAEVGDCVSSWLNREHPGALALFSREYQSAPFWWTGIEHDDGVLERPFNTDDFASELPATHRTRAATWLIVLGNVAKLHTVQATSPDVLGSDRAASWAATLCEWLHGFNAASGNGYNDFDADSVSEKLGMSDFYLGFEFARLCTDDLETLCDEHDLDLDKIGWLAVAAITANLRDELRSMLSDFFDGDSGLLWVLYSSIWPRFAKPMVDYSQELLQTDDYNRLAELDAPWRFVSEGWCDEADV
;
A
#
# COMPACT_ATOMS: atom_id res chain seq x y z
N MET A 1 -26.34 0.56 0.39
CA MET A 1 -25.03 1.14 0.73
C MET A 1 -24.48 0.34 1.90
N LEU A 2 -23.58 -0.60 1.63
CA LEU A 2 -22.85 -1.31 2.66
C LEU A 2 -21.88 -0.30 3.30
N THR A 3 -21.97 -0.10 4.61
CA THR A 3 -20.94 0.62 5.36
C THR A 3 -19.60 -0.09 5.12
N PRO A 4 -18.55 0.61 4.64
CA PRO A 4 -17.25 -0.02 4.46
C PRO A 4 -16.78 -0.59 5.80
N SER A 5 -16.26 -1.82 5.76
CA SER A 5 -15.72 -2.49 6.95
C SER A 5 -14.64 -1.60 7.58
N PRO A 6 -14.58 -1.48 8.92
CA PRO A 6 -13.52 -0.71 9.56
C PRO A 6 -12.17 -1.31 9.17
N GLN A 7 -11.28 -0.46 8.64
CA GLN A 7 -9.89 -0.84 8.35
C GLN A 7 -9.13 -0.93 9.68
N TYR A 8 -9.34 -2.02 10.41
CA TYR A 8 -8.75 -2.24 11.72
C TYR A 8 -7.22 -2.28 11.60
N GLY A 9 -6.53 -1.56 12.48
CA GLY A 9 -5.06 -1.53 12.51
C GLY A 9 -4.41 -0.66 11.44
N LEU A 10 -5.18 0.17 10.71
CA LEU A 10 -4.65 1.11 9.73
C LEU A 10 -4.94 2.55 10.13
N ARG A 11 -3.88 3.33 10.25
CA ARG A 11 -3.95 4.79 10.36
C ARG A 11 -3.81 5.43 8.98
N GLN A 12 -4.36 6.63 8.84
CA GLN A 12 -4.19 7.42 7.63
C GLN A 12 -2.94 8.28 7.74
N VAL A 13 -2.21 8.42 6.63
CA VAL A 13 -1.06 9.32 6.46
C VAL A 13 -1.45 10.31 5.38
N LEU A 14 -1.56 11.60 5.73
CA LEU A 14 -2.11 12.62 4.83
C LEU A 14 -1.15 13.79 4.69
N ILE A 15 -1.03 14.30 3.47
CA ILE A 15 -0.14 15.41 3.15
C ILE A 15 -0.94 16.53 2.53
N HIS A 16 -0.91 17.70 3.18
CA HIS A 16 -1.50 18.93 2.68
C HIS A 16 -0.38 19.88 2.24
N VAL A 17 -0.50 20.41 1.03
CA VAL A 17 0.46 21.35 0.45
C VAL A 17 -0.27 22.65 0.13
N THR A 18 0.27 23.77 0.62
CA THR A 18 -0.17 25.11 0.27
C THR A 18 0.98 25.82 -0.43
N ILE A 19 0.71 26.38 -1.62
CA ILE A 19 1.67 27.15 -2.41
C ILE A 19 1.14 28.58 -2.55
N GLY A 20 1.94 29.58 -2.20
CA GLY A 20 1.53 31.00 -2.15
C GLY A 20 1.45 31.51 -0.73
N ASP A 21 0.94 32.72 -0.53
CA ASP A 21 0.72 33.30 0.80
C ASP A 21 -0.73 33.11 1.29
N TYR A 22 -1.32 31.95 0.98
CA TYR A 22 -2.74 31.66 1.21
C TYR A 22 -3.03 30.91 2.52
N PHE A 23 -2.07 30.95 3.47
CA PHE A 23 -2.17 30.26 4.75
C PHE A 23 -2.02 31.26 5.91
N PRO A 24 -2.92 31.25 6.91
CA PRO A 24 -4.12 30.43 6.96
C PRO A 24 -5.19 30.84 5.93
N PRO A 25 -6.05 29.90 5.51
CA PRO A 25 -7.18 30.24 4.66
C PRO A 25 -8.09 31.28 5.32
N SER A 26 -8.77 32.10 4.52
CA SER A 26 -9.72 33.10 5.04
C SER A 26 -10.87 32.44 5.80
N THR A 27 -11.40 33.15 6.80
CA THR A 27 -12.53 32.68 7.61
C THR A 27 -13.77 32.39 6.74
N ASP A 28 -14.45 31.28 7.03
CA ASP A 28 -15.59 30.71 6.31
C ASP A 28 -15.32 30.36 4.84
N SER A 29 -14.05 30.32 4.43
CA SER A 29 -13.68 29.87 3.09
C SER A 29 -13.81 28.36 2.94
N ALA A 30 -14.02 27.89 1.69
CA ALA A 30 -14.09 26.46 1.42
C ALA A 30 -12.84 25.67 1.89
N PRO A 31 -11.60 26.16 1.69
CA PRO A 31 -10.41 25.50 2.22
C PRO A 31 -10.37 25.44 3.75
N GLU A 32 -10.78 26.52 4.45
CA GLU A 32 -10.85 26.51 5.92
C GLU A 32 -11.87 25.46 6.41
N ILE A 33 -13.06 25.44 5.82
CA ILE A 33 -14.12 24.49 6.16
C ILE A 33 -13.65 23.04 5.91
N SER A 34 -12.92 22.80 4.83
CA SER A 34 -12.32 21.49 4.52
C SER A 34 -11.30 21.05 5.59
N LEU A 35 -10.41 21.95 6.03
CA LEU A 35 -9.46 21.67 7.10
C LEU A 35 -10.16 21.39 8.44
N LEU A 36 -11.18 22.18 8.79
CA LEU A 36 -11.99 21.96 9.99
C LEU A 36 -12.70 20.59 9.98
N ARG A 37 -13.24 20.19 8.82
CA ARG A 37 -13.86 18.86 8.64
C ARG A 37 -12.85 17.73 8.79
N ALA A 38 -11.66 17.89 8.20
CA ALA A 38 -10.57 16.92 8.33
C ALA A 38 -10.10 16.80 9.79
N ALA A 39 -9.87 17.91 10.48
CA ALA A 39 -9.49 17.91 11.88
C ALA A 39 -10.55 17.23 12.77
N ASN A 40 -11.83 17.52 12.54
CA ASN A 40 -12.92 16.85 13.23
C ASN A 40 -12.92 15.33 12.98
N ARG A 41 -12.73 14.90 11.72
CA ARG A 41 -12.63 13.46 11.40
C ARG A 41 -11.47 12.79 12.13
N SER A 42 -10.31 13.44 12.17
CA SER A 42 -9.13 12.96 12.88
C SER A 42 -9.39 12.80 14.38
N MET A 43 -10.03 13.80 15.01
CA MET A 43 -10.42 13.72 16.41
C MET A 43 -11.39 12.56 16.69
N LEU A 44 -12.36 12.32 15.80
CA LEU A 44 -13.29 11.19 15.91
C LEU A 44 -12.57 9.85 15.80
N ARG A 45 -11.64 9.70 14.86
CA ARG A 45 -10.82 8.49 14.69
C ARG A 45 -9.92 8.26 15.91
N LYS A 46 -9.31 9.31 16.45
CA LYS A 46 -8.52 9.26 17.69
C LYS A 46 -9.35 8.81 18.89
N LYS A 47 -10.57 9.35 19.03
CA LYS A 47 -11.50 8.91 20.07
C LYS A 47 -11.84 7.42 19.94
N ASN A 48 -11.82 6.88 18.73
CA ASN A 48 -12.03 5.46 18.44
C ASN A 48 -10.74 4.62 18.50
N GLY A 49 -9.62 5.20 18.95
CA GLY A 49 -8.37 4.49 19.17
C GLY A 49 -7.36 4.53 18.02
N THR A 50 -7.64 5.24 16.92
CA THR A 50 -6.73 5.34 15.76
C THR A 50 -6.20 6.76 15.62
N THR A 51 -4.89 6.94 15.64
CA THR A 51 -4.27 8.28 15.48
C THR A 51 -3.70 8.44 14.08
N ASP A 52 -4.41 9.18 13.23
CA ASP A 52 -3.92 9.54 11.89
C ASP A 52 -2.80 10.58 11.96
N VAL A 53 -1.96 10.64 10.92
CA VAL A 53 -0.77 11.51 10.84
C VAL A 53 -0.89 12.48 9.67
N PHE A 54 -0.48 13.73 9.89
CA PHE A 54 -0.57 14.81 8.90
C PHE A 54 0.77 15.48 8.67
N LEU A 55 1.12 15.73 7.42
CA LEU A 55 2.17 16.67 7.03
C LEU A 55 1.53 17.90 6.40
N PHE A 56 1.94 19.09 6.86
CA PHE A 56 1.62 20.36 6.22
C PHE A 56 2.89 20.94 5.62
N VAL A 57 2.92 21.07 4.29
CA VAL A 57 3.99 21.73 3.55
C VAL A 57 3.49 23.10 3.10
N LEU A 58 4.16 24.16 3.54
CA LEU A 58 3.78 25.54 3.24
C LEU A 58 4.90 26.19 2.43
N VAL A 59 4.63 26.50 1.16
CA VAL A 59 5.59 27.13 0.25
C VAL A 59 5.24 28.60 0.08
N GLY A 60 6.11 29.50 0.54
CA GLY A 60 5.87 30.93 0.59
C GLY A 60 6.64 31.58 1.73
N HIS A 61 6.17 32.73 2.23
CA HIS A 61 6.82 33.42 3.35
C HIS A 61 6.06 33.16 4.65
N TYR A 62 6.38 32.03 5.29
CA TYR A 62 5.66 31.56 6.47
C TYR A 62 6.55 31.45 7.70
N ASP A 63 6.08 32.04 8.80
CA ASP A 63 6.62 31.72 10.12
C ASP A 63 6.15 30.33 10.56
N THR A 64 7.10 29.44 10.84
CA THR A 64 6.82 28.03 11.13
C THR A 64 6.06 27.86 12.45
N ASP A 65 6.34 28.71 13.44
CA ASP A 65 5.73 28.58 14.77
C ASP A 65 4.29 29.13 14.75
N MET A 66 4.06 30.24 14.05
CA MET A 66 2.71 30.73 13.76
C MET A 66 1.89 29.70 12.98
N ALA A 67 2.48 29.07 11.95
CA ALA A 67 1.79 28.04 11.19
C ALA A 67 1.39 26.84 12.07
N ARG A 68 2.28 26.39 12.97
CA ARG A 68 1.97 25.33 13.94
C ARG A 68 0.86 25.72 14.89
N GLU A 69 0.84 26.96 15.39
CA GLU A 69 -0.21 27.44 16.28
C GLU A 69 -1.58 27.42 15.58
N VAL A 70 -1.66 27.88 14.33
CA VAL A 70 -2.91 27.87 13.56
C VAL A 70 -3.38 26.44 13.26
N ILE A 71 -2.49 25.54 12.85
CA ILE A 71 -2.83 24.14 12.55
C ILE A 71 -3.32 23.41 13.81
N SER A 72 -2.65 23.65 14.94
CA SER A 72 -3.10 23.17 16.25
C SER A 72 -4.48 23.73 16.60
N GLY A 73 -4.74 25.00 16.29
CA GLY A 73 -6.03 25.66 16.46
C GLY A 73 -7.21 25.00 15.72
N TYR A 74 -6.96 24.36 14.57
CA TYR A 74 -7.97 23.56 13.87
C TYR A 74 -8.30 22.24 14.59
N GLY A 75 -7.42 21.74 15.47
CA GLY A 75 -7.62 20.51 16.25
C GLY A 75 -6.85 19.29 15.74
N PHE A 76 -5.88 19.46 14.84
CA PHE A 76 -4.97 18.38 14.46
C PHE A 76 -4.03 18.05 15.63
N THR A 77 -3.97 16.77 16.03
CA THR A 77 -3.21 16.37 17.24
C THR A 77 -1.91 15.62 16.96
N ASN A 78 -1.69 15.19 15.72
CA ASN A 78 -0.48 14.48 15.30
C ASN A 78 -0.08 14.96 13.91
N PHE A 79 0.71 16.04 13.87
CA PHE A 79 1.08 16.68 12.63
C PHE A 79 2.51 17.22 12.66
N SER A 80 3.10 17.29 11.48
CA SER A 80 4.38 17.96 11.20
C SER A 80 4.15 19.15 10.26
N VAL A 81 4.97 20.18 10.40
CA VAL A 81 4.94 21.38 9.54
C VAL A 81 6.32 21.57 8.94
N ILE A 82 6.37 21.72 7.62
CA ILE A 82 7.56 22.09 6.86
C ILE A 82 7.23 23.36 6.08
N THR A 83 8.05 24.40 6.26
CA THR A 83 7.97 25.65 5.51
C THR A 83 9.10 25.70 4.50
N MET A 84 8.81 26.24 3.32
CA MET A 84 9.77 26.39 2.23
C MET A 84 9.71 27.84 1.74
N GLU A 85 10.83 28.54 1.85
CA GLU A 85 10.95 29.91 1.33
C GLU A 85 11.09 29.88 -0.19
N SER A 86 10.26 30.65 -0.89
CA SER A 86 10.42 30.90 -2.33
C SER A 86 10.19 32.37 -2.64
N ASP A 87 11.29 33.06 -2.94
CA ASP A 87 11.32 34.52 -3.21
C ASP A 87 10.79 34.89 -4.62
N GLN A 88 10.52 33.91 -5.48
CA GLN A 88 10.11 34.10 -6.88
C GLN A 88 8.88 33.28 -7.27
N LEU A 89 7.95 33.08 -6.33
CA LEU A 89 6.79 32.22 -6.54
C LEU A 89 5.95 32.63 -7.76
N ASP A 90 5.73 33.92 -7.98
CA ASP A 90 4.95 34.45 -9.11
C ASP A 90 5.64 34.23 -10.47
N GLU A 91 6.97 34.31 -10.53
CA GLU A 91 7.75 34.02 -11.75
C GLU A 91 7.83 32.51 -12.02
N GLN A 92 7.96 31.71 -10.96
CA GLN A 92 8.04 30.24 -11.04
C GLN A 92 6.69 29.58 -11.37
N LEU A 93 5.56 30.19 -10.99
CA LEU A 93 4.21 29.73 -11.34
C LEU A 93 3.77 30.17 -12.76
N SER A 94 4.35 31.24 -13.32
CA SER A 94 3.95 31.83 -14.61
C SER A 94 4.75 31.34 -15.82
N ILE A 95 5.97 30.86 -15.62
CA ILE A 95 6.75 30.20 -16.67
C ILE A 95 6.26 28.75 -16.78
N SER A 96 6.09 28.20 -17.99
CA SER A 96 5.68 26.79 -18.20
C SER A 96 6.71 25.73 -17.71
N TYR A 97 7.64 26.17 -16.87
CA TYR A 97 8.63 25.43 -16.10
C TYR A 97 8.33 25.54 -14.59
N GLY A 98 7.05 25.43 -14.17
CA GLY A 98 6.65 25.24 -12.76
C GLY A 98 7.23 23.98 -12.09
N GLY A 99 8.24 23.36 -12.69
CA GLY A 99 8.90 22.14 -12.24
C GLY A 99 9.82 22.32 -11.04
N ASN A 100 10.31 23.53 -10.72
CA ASN A 100 11.26 23.68 -9.61
C ASN A 100 10.58 23.58 -8.24
N VAL A 101 9.53 24.38 -7.98
CA VAL A 101 8.77 24.29 -6.72
C VAL A 101 8.10 22.94 -6.55
N SER A 102 7.49 22.41 -7.62
CA SER A 102 6.90 21.08 -7.62
C SER A 102 7.92 19.99 -7.29
N ALA A 103 9.14 20.04 -7.86
CA ALA A 103 10.18 19.08 -7.54
C ALA A 103 10.63 19.19 -6.07
N GLU A 104 10.85 20.41 -5.56
CA GLU A 104 11.26 20.61 -4.17
C GLU A 104 10.19 20.14 -3.17
N VAL A 105 8.91 20.39 -3.46
CA VAL A 105 7.78 19.83 -2.69
C VAL A 105 7.81 18.31 -2.74
N GLY A 106 8.05 17.74 -3.93
CA GLY A 106 8.17 16.30 -4.12
C GLY A 106 9.29 15.68 -3.28
N ASP A 107 10.47 16.30 -3.28
CA ASP A 107 11.63 15.86 -2.49
C ASP A 107 11.38 15.97 -0.99
N CYS A 108 10.72 17.05 -0.56
CA CYS A 108 10.30 17.25 0.82
C CYS A 108 9.35 16.14 1.29
N VAL A 109 8.29 15.89 0.51
CA VAL A 109 7.31 14.84 0.78
C VAL A 109 7.97 13.46 0.78
N SER A 110 8.80 13.17 -0.21
CA SER A 110 9.52 11.89 -0.30
C SER A 110 10.43 11.69 0.91
N SER A 111 11.15 12.73 1.32
CA SER A 111 12.07 12.66 2.47
C SER A 111 11.32 12.41 3.77
N TRP A 112 10.18 13.06 3.95
CA TRP A 112 9.32 12.85 5.13
C TRP A 112 8.73 11.44 5.16
N LEU A 113 8.13 10.98 4.06
CA LEU A 113 7.56 9.63 3.97
C LEU A 113 8.62 8.55 4.21
N ASN A 114 9.78 8.64 3.56
CA ASN A 114 10.84 7.63 3.72
C ASN A 114 11.43 7.60 5.13
N ARG A 115 11.42 8.73 5.86
CA ARG A 115 11.98 8.82 7.21
C ARG A 115 10.98 8.44 8.29
N GLU A 116 9.76 8.95 8.20
CA GLU A 116 8.77 8.86 9.28
C GLU A 116 7.68 7.81 9.01
N HIS A 117 7.41 7.51 7.73
CA HIS A 117 6.33 6.61 7.29
C HIS A 117 6.76 5.65 6.17
N PRO A 118 7.90 4.93 6.32
CA PRO A 118 8.42 4.05 5.26
C PRO A 118 7.49 2.85 4.97
N GLY A 119 6.53 2.59 5.87
CA GLY A 119 5.53 1.55 5.71
C GLY A 119 4.26 2.00 4.99
N ALA A 120 4.15 3.25 4.57
CA ALA A 120 2.92 3.77 3.99
C ALA A 120 2.68 3.26 2.55
N LEU A 121 1.41 2.94 2.28
CA LEU A 121 0.88 2.57 0.97
C LEU A 121 -0.08 3.66 0.49
N ALA A 122 0.05 4.09 -0.76
CA ALA A 122 -0.85 5.10 -1.32
C ALA A 122 -2.30 4.57 -1.40
N LEU A 123 -3.26 5.37 -0.96
CA LEU A 123 -4.68 5.01 -0.99
C LEU A 123 -5.50 6.29 -1.04
N PHE A 124 -6.47 6.37 -1.96
CA PHE A 124 -7.45 7.47 -1.96
C PHE A 124 -8.31 7.39 -0.70
N SER A 125 -8.14 8.35 0.20
CA SER A 125 -8.80 8.29 1.50
C SER A 125 -10.31 8.49 1.38
N ARG A 126 -11.09 7.44 1.68
CA ARG A 126 -12.55 7.54 1.87
C ARG A 126 -12.92 8.40 3.08
N GLU A 127 -12.03 8.47 4.07
CA GLU A 127 -12.28 9.15 5.34
C GLU A 127 -12.14 10.66 5.25
N TYR A 128 -11.32 11.13 4.31
CA TYR A 128 -10.90 12.51 4.19
C TYR A 128 -11.30 13.16 2.85
N GLN A 129 -12.28 12.60 2.14
CA GLN A 129 -12.76 13.08 0.82
C GLN A 129 -13.17 14.56 0.80
N SER A 130 -13.52 15.14 1.95
CA SER A 130 -13.95 16.53 2.05
C SER A 130 -12.81 17.55 1.97
N ALA A 131 -11.55 17.12 1.99
CA ALA A 131 -10.39 18.00 1.91
C ALA A 131 -9.45 17.59 0.77
N PRO A 132 -8.95 18.55 -0.05
CA PRO A 132 -8.00 18.25 -1.10
C PRO A 132 -6.61 18.03 -0.49
N PHE A 133 -6.29 16.77 -0.22
CA PHE A 133 -4.93 16.38 0.17
C PHE A 133 -4.07 16.16 -1.07
N TRP A 134 -2.82 16.61 -0.99
CA TRP A 134 -1.81 16.43 -2.03
C TRP A 134 -1.46 14.96 -2.19
N TRP A 135 -1.38 14.22 -1.08
CA TRP A 135 -1.17 12.79 -1.07
C TRP A 135 -1.89 12.16 0.12
N THR A 136 -2.43 10.95 -0.07
CA THR A 136 -3.04 10.17 0.99
C THR A 136 -2.60 8.72 0.92
N GLY A 137 -2.42 8.12 2.09
CA GLY A 137 -2.08 6.72 2.22
C GLY A 137 -2.51 6.12 3.55
N ILE A 138 -2.24 4.83 3.67
CA ILE A 138 -2.47 4.04 4.88
C ILE A 138 -1.16 3.44 5.37
N GLU A 139 -1.05 3.30 6.68
CA GLU A 139 0.06 2.64 7.33
C GLU A 139 -0.46 1.81 8.51
N HIS A 140 0.23 0.73 8.84
CA HIS A 140 -0.07 -0.02 10.06
C HIS A 140 -0.03 0.88 11.31
N ASP A 141 -0.93 0.61 12.25
CA ASP A 141 -0.97 1.19 13.57
C ASP A 141 -0.61 0.10 14.60
N ASP A 142 0.44 0.35 15.38
CA ASP A 142 1.03 -0.59 16.34
C ASP A 142 0.08 -0.83 17.52
N GLY A 143 -0.88 -1.74 17.36
CA GLY A 143 -1.74 -2.12 18.49
C GLY A 143 -2.96 -2.99 18.22
N VAL A 144 -3.20 -3.47 17.00
CA VAL A 144 -4.56 -3.97 16.65
C VAL A 144 -4.65 -5.46 16.30
N LEU A 145 -3.59 -6.11 15.79
CA LEU A 145 -3.66 -7.51 15.37
C LEU A 145 -2.47 -8.32 15.87
N GLU A 146 -2.76 -9.42 16.59
CA GLU A 146 -1.77 -10.45 16.91
C GLU A 146 -1.33 -11.12 15.60
N ARG A 147 -0.03 -11.08 15.32
CA ARG A 147 0.52 -11.56 14.05
C ARG A 147 0.88 -13.05 14.18
N PRO A 148 0.45 -13.92 13.23
CA PRO A 148 0.73 -15.36 13.30
C PRO A 148 2.21 -15.71 13.20
N PHE A 149 2.99 -14.84 12.56
CA PHE A 149 4.42 -15.03 12.31
C PHE A 149 5.17 -13.70 12.43
N ASN A 150 6.50 -13.77 12.44
CA ASN A 150 7.36 -12.61 12.57
C ASN A 150 7.27 -11.72 11.31
N THR A 151 7.20 -10.41 11.51
CA THR A 151 7.10 -9.44 10.42
C THR A 151 8.40 -9.27 9.66
N ASP A 152 9.56 -9.44 10.31
CA ASP A 152 10.86 -9.35 9.65
C ASP A 152 11.08 -10.54 8.71
N ASP A 153 10.63 -11.73 9.13
CA ASP A 153 10.65 -12.94 8.32
C ASP A 153 9.79 -12.75 7.06
N PHE A 154 8.53 -12.30 7.23
CA PHE A 154 7.66 -11.93 6.10
C PHE A 154 8.25 -10.81 5.23
N ALA A 155 8.84 -9.77 5.83
CA ALA A 155 9.45 -8.67 5.10
C ALA A 155 10.62 -9.12 4.22
N SER A 156 11.37 -10.13 4.65
CA SER A 156 12.50 -10.65 3.88
C SER A 156 12.08 -11.39 2.62
N GLU A 157 10.85 -11.94 2.61
CA GLU A 157 10.23 -12.64 1.49
C GLU A 157 9.55 -11.72 0.48
N LEU A 158 9.37 -10.45 0.84
CA LEU A 158 8.80 -9.46 -0.07
C LEU A 158 9.85 -8.94 -1.06
N PRO A 159 9.41 -8.50 -2.26
CA PRO A 159 10.25 -7.72 -3.15
C PRO A 159 10.79 -6.47 -2.47
N ALA A 160 11.97 -5.99 -2.89
CA ALA A 160 12.68 -4.86 -2.29
C ALA A 160 11.79 -3.60 -2.13
N THR A 161 10.94 -3.32 -3.12
CA THR A 161 9.98 -2.20 -3.12
C THR A 161 8.89 -2.32 -2.05
N HIS A 162 8.65 -3.50 -1.47
CA HIS A 162 7.59 -3.69 -0.48
C HIS A 162 8.08 -4.10 0.91
N ARG A 163 9.38 -4.39 1.09
CA ARG A 163 9.94 -4.84 2.39
C ARG A 163 9.65 -3.89 3.55
N THR A 164 9.85 -2.58 3.36
CA THR A 164 9.59 -1.59 4.42
C THR A 164 8.09 -1.45 4.74
N ARG A 165 7.22 -1.97 3.86
CA ARG A 165 5.76 -1.91 3.93
C ARG A 165 5.14 -3.21 4.44
N ALA A 166 5.97 -4.19 4.82
CA ALA A 166 5.56 -5.51 5.27
C ALA A 166 4.48 -5.48 6.35
N ALA A 167 4.68 -4.68 7.40
CA ALA A 167 3.71 -4.56 8.48
C ALA A 167 2.34 -4.06 7.99
N THR A 168 2.32 -3.06 7.10
CA THR A 168 1.08 -2.52 6.50
C THR A 168 0.41 -3.57 5.62
N TRP A 169 1.18 -4.29 4.79
CA TRP A 169 0.66 -5.40 3.98
C TRP A 169 0.04 -6.52 4.83
N LEU A 170 0.64 -6.88 5.96
CA LEU A 170 0.06 -7.87 6.86
C LEU A 170 -1.26 -7.42 7.48
N ILE A 171 -1.39 -6.13 7.82
CA ILE A 171 -2.67 -5.61 8.30
C ILE A 171 -3.71 -5.61 7.17
N VAL A 172 -3.33 -5.22 5.94
CA VAL A 172 -4.22 -5.33 4.77
C VAL A 172 -4.67 -6.78 4.58
N LEU A 173 -3.74 -7.73 4.57
CA LEU A 173 -4.02 -9.16 4.47
C LEU A 173 -4.95 -9.65 5.58
N GLY A 174 -4.70 -9.23 6.82
CA GLY A 174 -5.51 -9.51 7.99
C GLY A 174 -6.96 -9.03 7.86
N ASN A 175 -7.17 -7.88 7.21
CA ASN A 175 -8.50 -7.35 6.92
C ASN A 175 -9.19 -8.09 5.78
N VAL A 176 -8.49 -8.36 4.67
CA VAL A 176 -9.09 -8.95 3.46
C VAL A 176 -9.38 -10.44 3.61
N ALA A 177 -8.39 -11.21 4.11
CA ALA A 177 -8.52 -12.65 4.35
C ALA A 177 -9.11 -12.98 5.73
N LYS A 178 -9.46 -11.95 6.52
CA LYS A 178 -10.04 -12.07 7.87
C LYS A 178 -9.22 -13.01 8.78
N LEU A 179 -7.90 -12.86 8.77
CA LEU A 179 -6.97 -13.78 9.45
C LEU A 179 -7.29 -13.96 10.94
N HIS A 180 -7.73 -12.91 11.62
CA HIS A 180 -8.18 -12.99 13.01
C HIS A 180 -9.33 -14.00 13.21
N THR A 181 -10.27 -14.09 12.27
CA THR A 181 -11.37 -15.06 12.31
C THR A 181 -10.85 -16.46 12.03
N VAL A 182 -9.94 -16.60 11.07
CA VAL A 182 -9.30 -17.90 10.74
C VAL A 182 -8.57 -18.45 11.96
N GLN A 183 -7.80 -17.61 12.65
CA GLN A 183 -7.07 -17.98 13.86
C GLN A 183 -8.02 -18.29 15.03
N ALA A 184 -9.05 -17.46 15.27
CA ALA A 184 -9.96 -17.65 16.39
C ALA A 184 -10.86 -18.90 16.28
N THR A 185 -11.08 -19.41 15.06
CA THR A 185 -12.00 -20.53 14.80
C THR A 185 -11.31 -21.84 14.47
N SER A 186 -9.98 -21.82 14.28
CA SER A 186 -9.19 -23.00 13.98
C SER A 186 -8.34 -23.40 15.18
N PRO A 187 -7.91 -24.68 15.31
CA PRO A 187 -6.83 -25.03 16.22
C PRO A 187 -5.59 -24.15 15.92
N ASP A 188 -4.88 -23.70 16.96
CA ASP A 188 -3.81 -22.68 16.86
C ASP A 188 -2.83 -22.93 15.70
N VAL A 189 -2.35 -24.17 15.55
CA VAL A 189 -1.40 -24.56 14.48
C VAL A 189 -2.03 -24.41 13.10
N LEU A 190 -3.25 -24.92 12.89
CA LEU A 190 -3.94 -24.85 11.60
C LEU A 190 -4.32 -23.40 11.24
N GLY A 191 -4.68 -22.59 12.24
CA GLY A 191 -4.94 -21.17 12.05
C GLY A 191 -3.70 -20.42 11.56
N SER A 192 -2.53 -20.74 12.12
CA SER A 192 -1.25 -20.18 11.72
C SER A 192 -0.85 -20.61 10.30
N ASP A 193 -0.94 -21.90 9.98
CA ASP A 193 -0.60 -22.45 8.66
C ASP A 193 -1.46 -21.84 7.53
N ARG A 194 -2.75 -21.64 7.78
CA ARG A 194 -3.65 -20.96 6.83
C ARG A 194 -3.29 -19.50 6.65
N ALA A 195 -2.93 -18.80 7.72
CA ALA A 195 -2.49 -17.41 7.63
C ALA A 195 -1.16 -17.31 6.88
N ALA A 196 -0.23 -18.25 7.10
CA ALA A 196 1.02 -18.34 6.38
C ALA A 196 0.80 -18.58 4.87
N SER A 197 -0.17 -19.42 4.50
CA SER A 197 -0.53 -19.64 3.08
C SER A 197 -1.01 -18.37 2.37
N TRP A 198 -1.85 -17.59 3.03
CA TRP A 198 -2.28 -16.29 2.50
C TRP A 198 -1.11 -15.30 2.36
N ALA A 199 -0.18 -15.32 3.33
CA ALA A 199 0.98 -14.46 3.31
C ALA A 199 1.98 -14.88 2.23
N ALA A 200 2.23 -16.18 2.05
CA ALA A 200 3.02 -16.73 0.95
C ALA A 200 2.41 -16.35 -0.40
N THR A 201 1.08 -16.46 -0.53
CA THR A 201 0.36 -16.04 -1.75
C THR A 201 0.55 -14.55 -2.01
N LEU A 202 0.50 -13.70 -0.98
CA LEU A 202 0.75 -12.27 -1.13
C LEU A 202 2.21 -11.98 -1.51
N CYS A 203 3.19 -12.71 -0.96
CA CYS A 203 4.59 -12.58 -1.35
C CYS A 203 4.77 -12.90 -2.83
N GLU A 204 4.31 -14.08 -3.27
CA GLU A 204 4.35 -14.50 -4.68
C GLU A 204 3.67 -13.46 -5.58
N TRP A 205 2.48 -13.02 -5.19
CA TRP A 205 1.70 -12.08 -5.98
C TRP A 205 2.37 -10.71 -6.13
N LEU A 206 3.04 -10.22 -5.09
CA LEU A 206 3.80 -8.95 -5.15
C LEU A 206 5.08 -9.07 -5.98
N HIS A 207 5.76 -10.23 -5.96
CA HIS A 207 6.88 -10.49 -6.88
C HIS A 207 6.40 -10.57 -8.33
N GLY A 208 5.29 -11.25 -8.59
CA GLY A 208 4.64 -11.31 -9.90
C GLY A 208 4.27 -9.92 -10.43
N PHE A 209 3.69 -9.05 -9.60
CA PHE A 209 3.39 -7.67 -10.02
C PHE A 209 4.67 -6.87 -10.35
N ASN A 210 5.73 -7.04 -9.56
CA ASN A 210 7.02 -6.40 -9.83
C ASN A 210 7.59 -6.81 -11.19
N ALA A 211 7.51 -8.10 -11.53
CA ALA A 211 7.93 -8.63 -12.82
C ALA A 211 7.05 -8.12 -13.96
N ALA A 212 5.73 -8.21 -13.82
CA ALA A 212 4.75 -7.70 -14.79
C ALA A 212 4.91 -6.19 -15.07
N SER A 213 5.40 -5.44 -14.08
CA SER A 213 5.66 -4.01 -14.22
C SER A 213 7.05 -3.68 -14.75
N GLY A 214 7.89 -4.67 -15.02
CA GLY A 214 9.26 -4.46 -15.50
C GLY A 214 10.20 -3.89 -14.43
N ASN A 215 9.87 -4.03 -13.15
CA ASN A 215 10.70 -3.62 -12.02
C ASN A 215 11.66 -4.73 -11.54
N GLY A 216 11.75 -5.83 -12.27
CA GLY A 216 12.59 -6.98 -11.93
C GLY A 216 12.06 -8.27 -12.55
N TYR A 217 12.34 -9.37 -11.86
CA TYR A 217 11.87 -10.73 -12.16
C TYR A 217 11.04 -11.23 -10.99
N ASN A 218 10.30 -12.32 -11.19
CA ASN A 218 9.59 -13.00 -10.11
C ASN A 218 10.56 -13.86 -9.29
N ASP A 219 11.16 -13.26 -8.26
CA ASP A 219 12.15 -13.89 -7.37
C ASP A 219 11.50 -14.51 -6.12
N PHE A 220 10.29 -15.07 -6.28
CA PHE A 220 9.60 -15.76 -5.20
C PHE A 220 10.24 -17.12 -4.92
N ASP A 221 10.75 -17.30 -3.70
CA ASP A 221 11.35 -18.55 -3.24
C ASP A 221 10.39 -19.31 -2.32
N ALA A 222 9.71 -20.32 -2.88
CA ALA A 222 8.71 -21.10 -2.15
C ALA A 222 9.31 -21.93 -0.99
N ASP A 223 10.58 -22.35 -1.10
CA ASP A 223 11.26 -23.06 -0.01
C ASP A 223 11.51 -22.09 1.15
N SER A 224 12.11 -20.92 0.86
CA SER A 224 12.40 -19.92 1.89
C SER A 224 11.13 -19.40 2.57
N VAL A 225 10.06 -19.17 1.82
CA VAL A 225 8.79 -18.67 2.37
C VAL A 225 8.18 -19.67 3.35
N SER A 226 8.23 -20.97 3.02
CA SER A 226 7.63 -22.01 3.87
C SER A 226 8.33 -22.11 5.22
N GLU A 227 9.67 -22.02 5.22
CA GLU A 227 10.49 -22.04 6.42
C GLU A 227 10.25 -20.80 7.28
N LYS A 228 10.32 -19.61 6.67
CA LYS A 228 10.22 -18.32 7.38
C LYS A 228 8.84 -18.01 7.92
N LEU A 229 7.79 -18.43 7.21
CA LEU A 229 6.41 -18.28 7.68
C LEU A 229 5.97 -19.43 8.60
N GLY A 230 6.84 -20.42 8.81
CA GLY A 230 6.62 -21.53 9.73
C GLY A 230 5.50 -22.48 9.29
N MET A 231 5.39 -22.72 7.98
CA MET A 231 4.40 -23.65 7.43
C MET A 231 4.77 -25.08 7.79
N SER A 232 3.87 -25.82 8.40
CA SER A 232 4.16 -27.20 8.81
C SER A 232 4.17 -28.18 7.63
N ASP A 233 5.13 -29.11 7.60
CA ASP A 233 5.21 -30.16 6.57
C ASP A 233 3.91 -30.97 6.45
N PHE A 234 3.24 -31.22 7.58
CA PHE A 234 1.96 -31.91 7.61
C PHE A 234 0.87 -31.13 6.87
N TYR A 235 0.81 -29.81 7.10
CA TYR A 235 -0.13 -28.94 6.41
C TYR A 235 0.16 -28.86 4.92
N LEU A 236 1.42 -28.65 4.53
CA LEU A 236 1.86 -28.62 3.14
C LEU A 236 1.49 -29.91 2.42
N GLY A 237 1.81 -31.08 2.99
CA GLY A 237 1.47 -32.37 2.41
C GLY A 237 -0.05 -32.60 2.30
N PHE A 238 -0.82 -32.17 3.31
CA PHE A 238 -2.28 -32.29 3.28
C PHE A 238 -2.92 -31.41 2.20
N GLU A 239 -2.55 -30.13 2.12
CA GLU A 239 -3.09 -29.21 1.12
C GLU A 239 -2.65 -29.60 -0.29
N PHE A 240 -1.40 -30.01 -0.47
CA PHE A 240 -0.92 -30.50 -1.76
C PHE A 240 -1.74 -31.71 -2.23
N ALA A 241 -1.95 -32.71 -1.38
CA ALA A 241 -2.79 -33.87 -1.72
C ALA A 241 -4.28 -33.53 -1.94
N ARG A 242 -4.77 -32.41 -1.37
CA ARG A 242 -6.13 -31.93 -1.59
C ARG A 242 -6.28 -31.20 -2.93
N LEU A 243 -5.25 -30.47 -3.34
CA LEU A 243 -5.23 -29.62 -4.54
C LEU A 243 -4.81 -30.40 -5.79
N CYS A 244 -3.83 -31.28 -5.66
CA CYS A 244 -3.29 -32.09 -6.73
C CYS A 244 -3.91 -33.48 -6.70
N THR A 245 -4.58 -33.86 -7.80
CA THR A 245 -5.14 -35.20 -7.98
C THR A 245 -4.20 -36.17 -8.68
N ASP A 246 -3.13 -35.64 -9.28
CA ASP A 246 -2.16 -36.43 -10.04
C ASP A 246 -1.18 -37.13 -9.11
N ASP A 247 -0.60 -38.22 -9.61
CA ASP A 247 0.38 -38.99 -8.83
C ASP A 247 1.66 -38.17 -8.65
N LEU A 248 2.24 -38.26 -7.45
CA LEU A 248 3.35 -37.42 -7.02
C LEU A 248 4.59 -37.60 -7.92
N GLU A 249 4.80 -38.82 -8.41
CA GLU A 249 5.87 -39.15 -9.36
C GLU A 249 5.69 -38.44 -10.71
N THR A 250 4.44 -38.26 -11.17
CA THR A 250 4.16 -37.55 -12.43
C THR A 250 4.45 -36.05 -12.29
N LEU A 251 4.10 -35.45 -11.15
CA LEU A 251 4.36 -34.03 -10.89
C LEU A 251 5.85 -33.74 -10.70
N CYS A 252 6.59 -34.62 -10.00
CA CYS A 252 8.04 -34.51 -9.89
C CYS A 252 8.73 -34.60 -11.27
N ASP A 253 8.29 -35.52 -12.13
CA ASP A 253 8.82 -35.68 -13.49
C ASP A 253 8.49 -34.48 -14.39
N GLU A 254 7.29 -33.89 -14.28
CA GLU A 254 6.87 -32.72 -15.06
C GLU A 254 7.64 -31.45 -14.70
N HIS A 255 8.05 -31.30 -13.44
CA HIS A 255 8.77 -30.13 -12.94
C HIS A 255 10.29 -30.33 -12.83
N ASP A 256 10.83 -31.49 -13.20
CA ASP A 256 12.25 -31.87 -13.06
C ASP A 256 12.75 -31.68 -11.61
N LEU A 257 11.93 -32.12 -10.65
CA LEU A 257 12.16 -31.93 -9.21
C LEU A 257 12.41 -33.25 -8.48
N ASP A 258 13.41 -33.24 -7.60
CA ASP A 258 13.66 -34.32 -6.65
C ASP A 258 12.56 -34.39 -5.57
N LEU A 259 12.37 -35.57 -4.96
CA LEU A 259 11.37 -35.81 -3.90
C LEU A 259 11.55 -34.93 -2.66
N ASP A 260 12.72 -34.32 -2.45
CA ASP A 260 12.96 -33.36 -1.37
C ASP A 260 12.39 -31.96 -1.65
N LYS A 261 11.91 -31.70 -2.87
CA LYS A 261 11.25 -30.45 -3.32
C LYS A 261 9.72 -30.50 -3.26
N ILE A 262 9.14 -31.47 -2.57
CA ILE A 262 7.68 -31.54 -2.37
C ILE A 262 7.16 -30.31 -1.62
N GLY A 263 7.93 -29.76 -0.67
CA GLY A 263 7.55 -28.53 0.04
C GLY A 263 7.36 -27.35 -0.92
N TRP A 264 8.30 -27.17 -1.84
CA TRP A 264 8.22 -26.19 -2.92
C TRP A 264 6.95 -26.37 -3.76
N LEU A 265 6.70 -27.60 -4.25
CA LEU A 265 5.52 -27.92 -5.06
C LEU A 265 4.21 -27.66 -4.30
N ALA A 266 4.19 -27.99 -3.00
CA ALA A 266 3.04 -27.75 -2.14
C ALA A 266 2.72 -26.26 -2.03
N VAL A 267 3.73 -25.43 -1.76
CA VAL A 267 3.54 -23.98 -1.70
C VAL A 267 3.08 -23.43 -3.04
N ALA A 268 3.72 -23.80 -4.15
CA ALA A 268 3.34 -23.35 -5.49
C ALA A 268 1.87 -23.71 -5.83
N ALA A 269 1.43 -24.92 -5.50
CA ALA A 269 0.05 -25.34 -5.69
C ALA A 269 -0.93 -24.53 -4.80
N ILE A 270 -0.56 -24.29 -3.55
CA ILE A 270 -1.35 -23.50 -2.60
C ILE A 270 -1.50 -22.05 -3.09
N THR A 271 -0.39 -21.39 -3.45
CA THR A 271 -0.40 -20.00 -3.89
C THR A 271 -1.17 -19.84 -5.20
N ALA A 272 -0.96 -20.73 -6.18
CA ALA A 272 -1.74 -20.76 -7.41
C ALA A 272 -3.25 -20.90 -7.16
N ASN A 273 -3.66 -21.76 -6.21
CA ASN A 273 -5.07 -21.94 -5.87
C ASN A 273 -5.69 -20.72 -5.15
N LEU A 274 -4.91 -19.97 -4.37
CA LEU A 274 -5.41 -18.83 -3.58
C LEU A 274 -5.34 -17.49 -4.32
N ARG A 275 -4.58 -17.42 -5.41
CA ARG A 275 -4.24 -16.19 -6.14
C ARG A 275 -5.45 -15.36 -6.59
N ASP A 276 -6.41 -16.00 -7.23
CA ASP A 276 -7.60 -15.31 -7.77
C ASP A 276 -8.48 -14.72 -6.68
N GLU A 277 -8.61 -15.46 -5.57
CA GLU A 277 -9.34 -14.99 -4.39
C GLU A 277 -8.58 -13.82 -3.73
N LEU A 278 -7.26 -13.94 -3.54
CA LEU A 278 -6.42 -12.85 -3.02
C LEU A 278 -6.59 -11.57 -3.85
N ARG A 279 -6.42 -11.67 -5.18
CA ARG A 279 -6.55 -10.55 -6.12
C ARG A 279 -7.90 -9.85 -5.97
N SER A 280 -8.98 -10.64 -5.94
CA SER A 280 -10.34 -10.12 -5.80
C SER A 280 -10.54 -9.40 -4.48
N MET A 281 -10.06 -9.97 -3.37
CA MET A 281 -10.18 -9.33 -2.06
C MET A 281 -9.32 -8.06 -1.94
N LEU A 282 -8.14 -8.03 -2.56
CA LEU A 282 -7.29 -6.83 -2.63
C LEU A 282 -7.96 -5.73 -3.47
N SER A 283 -8.50 -6.08 -4.64
CA SER A 283 -9.24 -5.14 -5.50
C SER A 283 -10.40 -4.50 -4.73
N ASP A 284 -11.22 -5.30 -4.05
CA ASP A 284 -12.32 -4.79 -3.21
C ASP A 284 -11.84 -3.85 -2.09
N PHE A 285 -10.72 -4.18 -1.45
CA PHE A 285 -10.12 -3.36 -0.40
C PHE A 285 -9.65 -1.99 -0.92
N PHE A 286 -9.06 -1.97 -2.11
CA PHE A 286 -8.48 -0.79 -2.75
C PHE A 286 -9.44 -0.07 -3.71
N ASP A 287 -10.76 -0.24 -3.59
CA ASP A 287 -11.76 0.45 -4.43
C ASP A 287 -11.76 0.04 -5.92
N GLY A 288 -11.37 -1.20 -6.20
CA GLY A 288 -11.33 -1.79 -7.54
C GLY A 288 -9.92 -1.83 -8.14
N ASP A 289 -9.84 -2.37 -9.35
CA ASP A 289 -8.56 -2.65 -10.01
C ASP A 289 -7.72 -1.39 -10.26
N SER A 290 -8.35 -0.25 -10.54
CA SER A 290 -7.64 1.03 -10.69
C SER A 290 -6.95 1.48 -9.40
N GLY A 291 -7.58 1.28 -8.25
CA GLY A 291 -6.99 1.65 -6.97
C GLY A 291 -5.92 0.64 -6.52
N LEU A 292 -6.12 -0.64 -6.82
CA LEU A 292 -5.11 -1.68 -6.63
C LEU A 292 -3.87 -1.43 -7.52
N LEU A 293 -4.06 -1.10 -8.79
CA LEU A 293 -2.96 -0.68 -9.67
C LEU A 293 -2.22 0.52 -9.09
N TRP A 294 -2.96 1.54 -8.65
CA TRP A 294 -2.36 2.77 -8.12
C TRP A 294 -1.47 2.50 -6.91
N VAL A 295 -1.93 1.71 -5.92
CA VAL A 295 -1.13 1.43 -4.72
C VAL A 295 0.14 0.66 -5.04
N LEU A 296 0.08 -0.30 -5.98
CA LEU A 296 1.23 -1.11 -6.34
C LEU A 296 2.22 -0.32 -7.21
N TYR A 297 1.73 0.33 -8.26
CA TYR A 297 2.54 1.14 -9.16
C TYR A 297 3.25 2.27 -8.41
N SER A 298 2.54 2.98 -7.52
CA SER A 298 3.14 4.06 -6.71
C SER A 298 4.10 3.57 -5.62
N SER A 299 4.05 2.28 -5.25
CA SER A 299 5.05 1.67 -4.36
C SER A 299 6.39 1.44 -5.05
N ILE A 300 6.35 1.18 -6.37
CA ILE A 300 7.54 1.00 -7.21
C ILE A 300 8.08 2.35 -7.69
N TRP A 301 7.22 3.19 -8.27
CA TRP A 301 7.57 4.51 -8.80
C TRP A 301 6.81 5.61 -8.07
N PRO A 302 7.18 5.91 -6.81
CA PRO A 302 6.54 6.97 -6.06
C PRO A 302 6.77 8.32 -6.73
N ARG A 303 5.71 9.13 -6.83
CA ARG A 303 5.78 10.48 -7.38
C ARG A 303 5.00 11.45 -6.50
N PHE A 304 5.64 12.55 -6.15
CA PHE A 304 5.12 13.52 -5.17
C PHE A 304 5.16 14.97 -5.63
N ALA A 305 5.62 15.25 -6.85
CA ALA A 305 5.83 16.62 -7.33
C ALA A 305 4.53 17.36 -7.70
N LYS A 306 3.39 16.65 -7.72
CA LYS A 306 2.04 17.20 -7.89
C LYS A 306 1.03 16.35 -7.11
N PRO A 307 -0.22 16.80 -6.97
CA PRO A 307 -1.25 16.02 -6.29
C PRO A 307 -1.39 14.60 -6.84
N MET A 308 -1.62 13.66 -5.93
CA MET A 308 -1.81 12.24 -6.20
C MET A 308 -2.92 11.98 -7.22
N VAL A 309 -4.02 12.73 -7.14
CA VAL A 309 -5.16 12.64 -8.08
C VAL A 309 -4.71 13.00 -9.50
N ASP A 310 -3.83 13.98 -9.65
CA ASP A 310 -3.36 14.40 -10.97
C ASP A 310 -2.40 13.36 -11.57
N TYR A 311 -1.60 12.68 -10.74
CA TYR A 311 -0.78 11.55 -11.22
C TYR A 311 -1.63 10.35 -11.63
N SER A 312 -2.64 9.99 -10.83
CA SER A 312 -3.48 8.85 -11.16
C SER A 312 -4.31 9.11 -12.42
N GLN A 313 -4.81 10.32 -12.62
CA GLN A 313 -5.50 10.71 -13.85
C GLN A 313 -4.55 10.66 -15.05
N GLU A 314 -3.33 11.19 -14.95
CA GLU A 314 -2.36 11.10 -16.05
C GLU A 314 -1.95 9.66 -16.38
N LEU A 315 -1.91 8.77 -15.39
CA LEU A 315 -1.57 7.37 -15.59
C LEU A 315 -2.73 6.62 -16.27
N LEU A 316 -3.95 6.80 -15.77
CA LEU A 316 -5.13 6.02 -16.16
C LEU A 316 -5.91 6.61 -17.34
N GLN A 317 -5.71 7.88 -17.67
CA GLN A 317 -6.41 8.59 -18.75
C GLN A 317 -5.44 9.10 -19.82
N THR A 318 -4.34 8.37 -20.05
CA THR A 318 -3.33 8.80 -21.02
C THR A 318 -3.76 8.49 -22.45
N ASP A 319 -3.67 9.48 -23.34
CA ASP A 319 -3.80 9.29 -24.80
C ASP A 319 -2.46 8.84 -25.45
N ASP A 320 -1.41 8.68 -24.64
CA ASP A 320 -0.08 8.27 -25.09
C ASP A 320 0.00 6.74 -25.24
N TYR A 321 0.02 6.28 -26.50
CA TYR A 321 0.11 4.86 -26.85
C TYR A 321 1.30 4.13 -26.22
N ASN A 322 2.46 4.79 -26.05
CA ASN A 322 3.62 4.13 -25.47
C ASN A 322 3.42 3.88 -23.96
N ARG A 323 2.83 4.85 -23.25
CA ARG A 323 2.48 4.69 -21.84
C ARG A 323 1.38 3.67 -21.62
N LEU A 324 0.41 3.61 -22.53
CA LEU A 324 -0.61 2.56 -22.51
C LEU A 324 0.01 1.17 -22.68
N ALA A 325 0.99 1.03 -23.58
CA ALA A 325 1.69 -0.24 -23.77
C ALA A 325 2.50 -0.65 -22.53
N GLU A 326 3.18 0.29 -21.86
CA GLU A 326 3.89 0.03 -20.60
C GLU A 326 2.96 -0.38 -19.44
N LEU A 327 1.69 0.03 -19.49
CA LEU A 327 0.69 -0.31 -18.48
C LEU A 327 -0.11 -1.56 -18.80
N ASP A 328 0.03 -2.16 -19.99
CA ASP A 328 -0.77 -3.32 -20.40
C ASP A 328 -0.55 -4.52 -19.47
N ALA A 329 0.70 -4.93 -19.27
CA ALA A 329 1.02 -6.07 -18.40
C ALA A 329 0.65 -5.81 -16.92
N PRO A 330 1.01 -4.67 -16.28
CA PRO A 330 0.54 -4.35 -14.93
C PRO A 330 -0.98 -4.32 -14.79
N TRP A 331 -1.67 -3.77 -15.78
CA TRP A 331 -3.12 -3.70 -15.79
C TRP A 331 -3.75 -5.09 -15.88
N ARG A 332 -3.32 -5.90 -16.86
CA ARG A 332 -3.76 -7.29 -17.02
C ARG A 332 -3.49 -8.09 -15.75
N PHE A 333 -2.32 -7.93 -15.14
CA PHE A 333 -1.99 -8.59 -13.89
C PHE A 333 -3.01 -8.27 -12.78
N VAL A 334 -3.33 -6.99 -12.56
CA VAL A 334 -4.29 -6.64 -11.51
C VAL A 334 -5.73 -6.99 -11.88
N SER A 335 -6.13 -6.97 -13.16
CA SER A 335 -7.50 -7.26 -13.58
C SER A 335 -7.78 -8.76 -13.76
N GLU A 336 -6.80 -9.52 -14.25
CA GLU A 336 -6.91 -10.95 -14.58
C GLU A 336 -6.32 -11.84 -13.48
N GLY A 337 -5.43 -11.31 -12.62
CA GLY A 337 -4.85 -12.02 -11.48
C GLY A 337 -3.41 -12.50 -11.70
N TRP A 338 -3.03 -12.76 -12.94
CA TRP A 338 -1.68 -13.15 -13.38
C TRP A 338 -1.50 -12.89 -14.88
N CYS A 339 -0.26 -12.75 -15.35
CA CYS A 339 0.06 -12.61 -16.77
C CYS A 339 1.43 -13.25 -17.08
N ASP A 340 1.72 -13.47 -18.37
CA ASP A 340 2.95 -14.16 -18.80
C ASP A 340 4.23 -13.45 -18.31
N GLU A 341 4.21 -12.11 -18.21
CA GLU A 341 5.33 -11.32 -17.70
C GLU A 341 5.61 -11.55 -16.20
N ALA A 342 4.66 -12.11 -15.46
CA ALA A 342 4.84 -12.47 -14.05
C ALA A 342 5.53 -13.84 -13.87
N ASP A 343 5.68 -14.63 -14.93
CA ASP A 343 6.42 -15.90 -14.91
C ASP A 343 7.92 -15.71 -15.23
N VAL A 344 8.34 -14.47 -15.54
CA VAL A 344 9.70 -14.13 -16.01
C VAL A 344 10.68 -13.90 -14.87
#